data_AF-A0A4P6ZI00-F1
#
_entry.id   AF-A0A4P6ZI00-F1
#
_cell.length_a   1.000
_cell.length_b   1.000
_cell.length_c   1.000
_cell.angle_alpha   90.00
_cell.angle_beta   90.00
_cell.angle_gamma   90.00
#
_symmetry.space_group_name_H-M   'P 1'
#
loop_
_entity.id
_entity.type
_entity.pdbx_description
1 polymer ?
#
loop_
_entity_poly.entity_id
_entity_poly.type
_entity_poly.pdbx_seq_one_letter_code
_entity_poly.pdbx_strand_id
1 'polypeptide(L)'
;MEDLIKEIKPKSAKLKFIRKYFVNKYFVTVFLFLVWMIFFDSTSFLVINELNGEVSRYESQLAYYQREYHKNDEFYKKLMNDKEEKEKYARENYFMKKPNEEIFILVVDSTKAVNR
;
A
#
# COMPACT_ATOMS: atom_id res chain seq x y z
N MET A 1 -9.29 58.10 43.74
CA MET A 1 -7.97 58.38 43.14
C MET A 1 -6.96 57.28 43.53
N GLU A 2 -7.38 56.01 43.57
CA GLU A 2 -6.49 54.90 43.99
C GLU A 2 -6.28 53.86 42.88
N ASP A 3 -7.03 53.93 41.76
CA ASP A 3 -6.95 52.92 40.69
C ASP A 3 -5.96 53.25 39.55
N LEU A 4 -5.10 54.27 39.73
CA LEU A 4 -4.19 54.74 38.67
C LEU A 4 -2.77 54.20 38.75
N ILE A 5 -2.43 53.36 39.73
CA ILE A 5 -1.09 52.80 39.86
C ILE A 5 -1.12 51.31 39.56
N LYS A 6 -0.87 50.97 38.30
CA LYS A 6 -0.65 49.59 37.87
C LYS A 6 0.77 49.18 38.28
N GLU A 7 0.89 48.30 39.26
CA GLU A 7 2.19 47.78 39.71
C GLU A 7 2.95 47.12 38.55
N ILE A 8 4.16 47.62 38.28
CA ILE A 8 5.06 47.07 37.27
C ILE A 8 5.74 45.84 37.86
N LYS A 9 5.07 44.67 37.75
CA LYS A 9 5.68 43.38 38.12
C LYS A 9 7.01 43.19 37.38
N PRO A 10 8.10 42.82 38.09
CA PRO A 10 9.41 42.67 37.46
C PRO A 10 9.34 41.57 36.39
N LYS A 11 9.74 41.92 35.15
CA LYS A 11 9.76 40.94 34.05
C LYS A 11 10.63 39.75 34.44
N SER A 12 9.99 38.58 34.49
CA SER A 12 10.59 37.27 34.78
C SER A 12 11.90 37.08 34.00
N ALA A 13 12.94 36.61 34.69
CA ALA A 13 14.27 36.36 34.13
C ALA A 13 14.22 35.41 32.91
N LYS A 14 13.30 34.45 32.90
CA LYS A 14 13.05 33.55 31.77
C LYS A 14 12.60 34.31 30.53
N LEU A 15 11.74 35.32 30.68
CA LEU A 15 11.23 36.13 29.59
C LEU A 15 12.34 37.01 28.96
N LYS A 16 13.28 37.50 29.78
CA LYS A 16 14.47 38.24 29.30
C LYS A 16 15.43 37.33 28.52
N PHE A 17 15.62 36.09 28.98
CA PHE A 17 16.46 35.10 28.31
C PHE A 17 15.87 34.71 26.95
N ILE A 18 14.57 34.36 26.91
CA ILE A 18 13.85 34.05 25.68
C ILE A 18 13.94 35.22 24.70
N ARG A 19 13.71 36.47 25.16
CA ARG A 19 13.83 37.65 24.30
C ARG A 19 15.24 37.83 23.71
N LYS A 20 16.31 37.54 24.47
CA LYS A 20 17.69 37.74 24.00
C LYS A 20 18.09 36.77 22.89
N TYR A 21 17.62 35.53 22.93
CA TYR A 21 17.96 34.51 21.94
C TYR A 21 16.93 34.41 20.81
N PHE A 22 15.63 34.49 21.10
CA PHE A 22 14.55 34.31 20.12
C PHE A 22 14.12 35.59 19.39
N VAL A 23 14.44 36.79 19.90
CA VAL A 23 14.08 38.08 19.24
C VAL A 23 15.26 38.67 18.47
N ASN A 24 16.32 37.90 18.25
CA ASN A 24 17.38 38.28 17.33
C ASN A 24 16.82 38.24 15.89
N LYS A 25 17.00 39.31 15.10
CA LYS A 25 16.45 39.41 13.73
C LYS A 25 16.86 38.20 12.89
N TYR A 26 18.10 37.73 13.04
CA TYR A 26 18.63 36.58 12.30
C TYR A 26 17.91 35.27 12.69
N PHE A 27 17.64 35.07 13.99
CA PHE A 27 16.92 33.89 14.46
C PHE A 27 15.48 33.89 13.96
N VAL A 28 14.79 35.04 14.04
CA VAL A 28 13.41 35.17 13.55
C VAL A 28 13.34 34.93 12.03
N THR A 29 14.27 35.49 11.24
CA THR A 29 14.32 35.25 9.79
C THR A 29 14.57 33.78 9.46
N VAL A 30 15.54 33.13 10.11
CA VAL A 30 15.84 31.70 9.88
C VAL A 30 14.69 30.81 10.34
N PHE A 31 14.06 31.14 11.47
CA PHE A 31 12.92 30.38 11.99
C PHE A 31 11.71 30.51 11.06
N LEU A 32 11.37 31.71 10.58
CA LEU A 32 10.33 31.90 9.57
C LEU A 32 10.66 31.17 8.27
N PHE A 33 11.92 31.19 7.84
CA PHE A 33 12.37 30.47 6.65
C PHE A 33 12.24 28.95 6.82
N LEU A 34 12.62 28.40 7.98
CA LEU A 34 12.46 26.98 8.29
C LEU A 34 10.99 26.57 8.37
N VAL A 35 10.17 27.37 9.05
CA VAL A 35 8.72 27.14 9.10
C VAL A 35 8.11 27.20 7.70
N TRP A 36 8.56 28.13 6.84
CA TRP A 36 8.15 28.18 5.45
C TRP A 36 8.55 26.92 4.66
N MET A 37 9.80 26.49 4.78
CA MET A 37 10.32 25.24 4.18
C MET A 37 9.66 23.96 4.71
N ILE A 38 8.97 24.01 5.86
CA ILE A 38 8.31 22.84 6.44
C ILE A 38 6.81 22.82 6.14
N PHE A 39 6.14 23.98 6.20
CA PHE A 39 4.69 24.08 6.05
C PHE A 39 4.23 24.48 4.65
N PHE A 40 4.97 25.35 3.98
CA PHE A 40 4.62 25.83 2.63
C PHE A 40 5.38 25.09 1.53
N ASP A 41 6.58 24.57 1.83
CA ASP A 41 7.33 23.74 0.89
C ASP A 41 6.86 22.27 0.92
N SER A 42 7.06 21.59 -0.19
CA SER A 42 6.38 20.36 -0.63
C SER A 42 6.75 19.11 0.17
N THR A 43 7.61 19.24 1.18
CA THR A 43 8.10 18.18 2.07
C THR A 43 7.07 17.81 3.14
N SER A 44 5.81 17.64 2.72
CA SER A 44 4.76 17.17 3.61
C SER A 44 5.05 15.72 3.99
N PHE A 45 5.18 15.46 5.29
CA PHE A 45 5.27 14.12 5.84
C PHE A 45 4.12 13.20 5.35
N LEU A 46 2.96 13.79 5.02
CA LEU A 46 1.81 13.09 4.47
C LEU A 46 2.12 12.49 3.09
N VAL A 47 2.77 13.26 2.22
CA VAL A 47 3.18 12.83 0.88
C VAL A 47 4.18 11.69 0.97
N ILE A 48 5.15 11.78 1.87
CA ILE A 48 6.14 10.72 2.08
C ILE A 48 5.47 9.43 2.58
N ASN A 49 4.47 9.53 3.45
CA ASN A 49 3.73 8.36 3.91
C ASN A 49 2.88 7.74 2.80
N GLU A 50 2.24 8.55 1.95
CA GLU A 50 1.50 8.09 0.78
C GLU A 50 2.41 7.39 -0.23
N LEU A 51 3.57 7.98 -0.56
CA LEU A 51 4.57 7.36 -1.43
C LEU A 51 5.08 6.03 -0.87
N ASN A 52 5.35 5.94 0.44
CA ASN A 52 5.75 4.67 1.06
C ASN A 52 4.65 3.60 0.95
N GLY A 53 3.39 4.01 1.07
CA GLY A 53 2.24 3.14 0.84
C GLY A 53 2.18 2.63 -0.61
N GLU A 54 2.41 3.51 -1.59
CA GLU A 54 2.48 3.13 -2.99
C GLU A 54 3.64 2.17 -3.27
N VAL A 55 4.83 2.43 -2.71
CA VAL A 55 6.01 1.56 -2.85
C VAL A 55 5.68 0.15 -2.33
N SER A 56 5.12 0.04 -1.12
CA SER A 56 4.72 -1.25 -0.56
C SER A 56 3.66 -1.95 -1.42
N ARG A 57 2.72 -1.19 -2.00
CA ARG A 57 1.74 -1.74 -2.94
C ARG A 57 2.39 -2.27 -4.22
N TYR A 58 3.40 -1.60 -4.76
CA TYR A 58 4.11 -2.08 -5.95
C TYR A 58 4.97 -3.30 -5.65
N GLU A 59 5.65 -3.33 -4.50
CA GLU A 59 6.44 -4.48 -4.06
C GLU A 59 5.56 -5.73 -3.84
N SER A 60 4.40 -5.56 -3.20
CA SER A 60 3.47 -6.68 -2.98
C SER A 60 2.90 -7.23 -4.30
N GLN A 61 2.57 -6.35 -5.26
CA GLN A 61 2.16 -6.75 -6.61
C GLN A 61 3.28 -7.48 -7.35
N LEU A 62 4.51 -6.96 -7.30
CA LEU A 62 5.67 -7.60 -7.91
C LEU A 62 5.87 -9.01 -7.35
N ALA A 63 5.84 -9.15 -6.02
CA ALA A 63 5.98 -10.44 -5.36
C ALA A 63 4.83 -11.41 -5.74
N TYR A 64 3.60 -10.91 -5.88
CA TYR A 64 2.48 -11.72 -6.35
C TYR A 64 2.70 -12.23 -7.77
N TYR A 65 3.02 -11.34 -8.72
CA TYR A 65 3.21 -11.74 -10.12
C TYR A 65 4.42 -12.64 -10.32
N GLN A 66 5.50 -12.45 -9.57
CA GLN A 66 6.65 -13.37 -9.60
C GLN A 66 6.25 -14.77 -9.14
N ARG A 67 5.49 -14.89 -8.03
CA ARG A 67 4.99 -16.20 -7.56
C ARG A 67 4.08 -16.87 -8.58
N GLU A 68 3.14 -16.14 -9.16
CA GLU A 68 2.24 -16.68 -10.17
C GLU A 68 2.99 -17.05 -11.46
N TYR A 69 3.99 -16.26 -11.85
CA TYR A 69 4.87 -16.60 -12.97
C TYR A 69 5.60 -17.92 -12.73
N HIS A 70 6.22 -18.10 -11.56
CA HIS A 70 6.92 -19.35 -11.24
C HIS A 70 6.00 -20.57 -11.25
N LYS A 71 4.81 -20.46 -10.64
CA LYS A 71 3.81 -21.54 -10.66
C LYS A 71 3.38 -21.88 -12.09
N ASN A 72 3.09 -20.87 -12.89
CA ASN A 72 2.62 -21.07 -14.26
C ASN A 72 3.73 -21.59 -15.17
N ASP A 73 4.97 -21.16 -14.98
CA ASP A 73 6.14 -21.66 -15.72
C ASP A 73 6.43 -23.13 -15.38
N GLU A 74 6.36 -23.51 -14.11
CA GLU A 74 6.46 -24.91 -13.69
C GLU A 74 5.33 -25.76 -14.27
N PHE A 75 4.09 -25.26 -14.20
CA PHE A 75 2.94 -25.91 -14.81
C PHE A 75 3.09 -26.05 -16.33
N TYR A 76 3.52 -24.99 -17.02
CA TYR A 76 3.76 -24.99 -18.45
C TYR A 76 4.86 -25.98 -18.85
N LYS A 77 5.97 -26.03 -18.12
CA LYS A 77 7.05 -26.99 -18.36
C LYS A 77 6.59 -28.42 -18.16
N LYS A 78 5.84 -28.68 -17.08
CA LYS A 78 5.27 -30.01 -16.81
C LYS A 78 4.31 -30.41 -17.93
N LEU A 79 3.40 -29.51 -18.29
CA LEU A 79 2.50 -29.69 -19.41
C LEU A 79 3.28 -29.94 -20.70
N MET A 80 4.32 -29.18 -21.04
CA MET A 80 5.02 -29.32 -22.31
C MET A 80 5.87 -30.57 -22.43
N ASN A 81 6.45 -31.05 -21.34
CA ASN A 81 7.35 -32.19 -21.33
C ASN A 81 6.63 -33.54 -21.12
N ASP A 82 5.46 -33.54 -20.47
CA ASP A 82 4.71 -34.76 -20.18
C ASP A 82 3.44 -34.88 -21.05
N LYS A 83 3.40 -35.93 -21.87
CA LYS A 83 2.28 -36.20 -22.78
C LYS A 83 1.00 -36.59 -22.04
N GLU A 84 1.09 -37.29 -20.91
CA GLU A 84 -0.07 -37.70 -20.13
C GLU A 84 -0.72 -36.49 -19.45
N GLU A 85 0.09 -35.59 -18.90
CA GLU A 85 -0.39 -34.32 -18.32
C GLU A 85 -1.07 -33.43 -19.38
N LYS A 86 -0.55 -33.36 -20.62
CA LYS A 86 -1.24 -32.67 -21.73
C LYS A 86 -2.61 -33.25 -22.02
N GLU A 87 -2.67 -34.57 -22.18
CA GLU A 87 -3.91 -35.25 -22.53
C GLU A 87 -4.95 -35.10 -21.42
N LYS A 88 -4.53 -35.22 -20.15
CA LYS A 88 -5.37 -34.97 -18.98
C LYS A 88 -5.90 -33.54 -18.96
N TYR A 89 -5.03 -32.53 -19.12
CA TYR A 89 -5.43 -31.13 -19.11
C TYR A 89 -6.41 -30.79 -20.24
N ALA A 90 -6.17 -31.32 -21.45
CA ALA A 90 -7.04 -31.15 -22.60
C ALA A 90 -8.42 -31.82 -22.43
N ARG A 91 -8.47 -32.98 -21.76
CA ARG A 91 -9.71 -33.69 -21.44
C ARG A 91 -10.51 -32.98 -20.34
N GLU A 92 -9.86 -32.51 -19.29
CA GLU A 92 -10.52 -31.87 -18.14
C GLU A 92 -10.99 -30.44 -18.43
N ASN A 93 -10.18 -29.63 -19.12
CA ASN A 93 -10.48 -28.21 -19.32
C ASN A 93 -11.18 -27.93 -20.66
N TYR A 94 -10.90 -28.72 -21.69
CA TYR A 94 -11.39 -28.49 -23.05
C TYR A 94 -12.26 -29.62 -23.58
N PHE A 95 -12.51 -30.68 -22.79
CA PHE A 95 -13.31 -31.85 -23.18
C PHE A 95 -12.86 -32.47 -24.51
N MET A 96 -11.55 -32.42 -24.80
CA MET A 96 -11.00 -33.04 -26.00
C MET A 96 -11.11 -34.57 -25.93
N LYS A 97 -11.42 -35.20 -27.05
CA LYS A 97 -11.55 -36.66 -27.18
C LYS A 97 -10.88 -37.18 -28.44
N LYS A 98 -10.52 -38.47 -28.44
CA LYS A 98 -10.10 -39.14 -29.67
C LYS A 98 -11.32 -39.44 -30.56
N PRO A 99 -11.15 -39.62 -31.88
CA PRO A 99 -12.26 -39.85 -32.81
C PRO A 99 -13.12 -41.07 -32.47
N ASN A 100 -12.56 -42.06 -31.78
CA ASN A 100 -13.20 -43.31 -31.38
C ASN A 100 -13.67 -43.33 -29.91
N GLU A 101 -13.79 -42.17 -29.27
CA GLU A 101 -14.22 -42.05 -27.87
C GLU A 101 -15.54 -41.27 -27.75
N GLU A 102 -16.39 -41.70 -26.81
CA GLU A 102 -17.64 -41.04 -26.44
C GLU A 102 -17.50 -40.40 -25.05
N ILE A 103 -17.90 -39.13 -24.91
CA ILE A 103 -17.87 -38.40 -23.63
C ILE A 103 -19.28 -38.44 -23.04
N PHE A 104 -19.40 -38.94 -21.82
CA PHE A 104 -20.63 -38.88 -21.04
C PHE A 104 -20.51 -37.80 -19.96
N ILE A 105 -21.32 -36.73 -20.07
CA ILE A 105 -21.42 -35.71 -19.01
C ILE A 105 -22.55 -36.14 -18.08
N LEU A 106 -22.21 -36.57 -16.87
CA LEU A 106 -23.19 -36.91 -15.85
C LEU A 106 -23.71 -35.63 -15.20
N VAL A 107 -24.86 -35.16 -15.66
CA VAL A 107 -25.60 -34.10 -14.95
C VAL A 107 -26.46 -34.77 -13.90
N VAL A 108 -26.11 -34.56 -12.63
CA VAL A 108 -26.98 -34.96 -11.52
C VAL A 108 -28.19 -34.04 -11.56
N ASP A 109 -29.30 -34.58 -12.05
CA ASP A 109 -30.58 -33.89 -12.08
C ASP A 109 -30.95 -33.57 -10.62
N SER A 110 -30.80 -32.30 -10.22
CA SER A 110 -31.02 -31.85 -8.84
C SER A 110 -32.48 -32.02 -8.38
N THR A 111 -33.35 -32.44 -9.31
CA THR A 111 -34.79 -32.67 -9.13
C THR A 111 -35.13 -33.96 -8.36
N LYS A 112 -34.18 -34.86 -8.08
CA LYS A 112 -34.41 -36.08 -7.26
C LYS A 112 -33.81 -36.06 -5.85
N ALA A 113 -33.13 -35.00 -5.44
CA ALA A 113 -32.56 -34.87 -4.09
C ALA A 113 -33.51 -34.18 -3.07
N VAL A 114 -34.69 -33.72 -3.48
CA VAL A 114 -35.65 -32.98 -2.62
C VAL A 114 -36.74 -33.89 -2.02
N ASN A 115 -36.78 -35.18 -2.37
CA ASN A 115 -37.73 -36.13 -1.77
C ASN A 115 -37.00 -37.36 -1.23
N ARG A 116 -36.35 -37.21 -0.06
CA ARG A 116 -36.16 -38.28 0.92
C ARG A 116 -35.86 -37.72 2.29
#